data_AF-A0A1I2PI60-F1
#
_entry.id   AF-A0A1I2PI60-F1
#
_cell.length_a   1.000
_cell.length_b   1.000
_cell.length_c   1.000
_cell.angle_alpha   90.00
_cell.angle_beta   90.00
_cell.angle_gamma   90.00
#
_symmetry.space_group_name_H-M   'P 1'
#
loop_
_entity.id
_entity.type
_entity.pdbx_description
1 polymer ?
#
loop_
_entity_poly.entity_id
_entity_poly.type
_entity_poly.pdbx_seq_one_letter_code
_entity_poly.pdbx_strand_id
1 'polypeptide(L)' 'MKVFLLMFVSILITDFLSTQVYAWIDLEYRLFQDTFNLWLFLLDFGIFLLIAMGVYSLLSKIFSKGSSARS' A
#
# COMPACT_ATOMS: atom_id res chain seq x y z
N MET A 1 20.25 -7.27 4.92
CA MET A 1 20.04 -6.65 3.58
C MET A 1 18.73 -7.07 2.90
N LYS A 2 18.40 -8.36 2.77
CA LYS A 2 17.16 -8.80 2.09
C LYS A 2 15.87 -8.19 2.68
N VAL A 3 15.77 -8.14 4.01
CA VAL A 3 14.62 -7.55 4.71
C VAL A 3 14.48 -6.04 4.44
N PHE A 4 15.60 -5.31 4.41
CA PHE A 4 15.63 -3.89 4.07
C PHE A 4 15.15 -3.65 2.62
N LEU A 5 15.66 -4.46 1.68
CA LEU A 5 15.29 -4.35 0.27
C LEU A 5 13.81 -4.70 0.05
N LEU A 6 13.30 -5.69 0.79
CA LEU A 6 11.88 -6.07 0.80
C LEU A 6 11.02 -4.92 1.31
N MET A 7 11.35 -4.32 2.45
CA MET A 7 10.64 -3.15 2.99
C MET A 7 10.69 -1.96 2.02
N PHE A 8 11.86 -1.67 1.46
CA PHE A 8 12.04 -0.56 0.51
C PHE A 8 11.17 -0.73 -0.74
N VAL A 9 11.16 -1.92 -1.34
CA VAL A 9 10.31 -2.24 -2.49
C VAL A 9 8.83 -2.24 -2.11
N SER A 10 8.48 -2.68 -0.90
CA SER A 10 7.11 -2.63 -0.39
C SER A 10 6.59 -1.19 -0.34
N ILE A 11 7.40 -0.26 0.17
CA ILE A 11 7.04 1.15 0.29
C ILE A 11 6.83 1.75 -1.10
N LEU A 12 7.76 1.53 -2.04
CA LEU A 12 7.65 2.05 -3.41
C LEU A 12 6.41 1.52 -4.14
N ILE A 13 6.13 0.23 -4.04
CA ILE A 13 4.96 -0.38 -4.68
C ILE A 13 3.66 0.12 -4.04
N THR A 14 3.63 0.22 -2.70
CA THR A 14 2.45 0.71 -1.98
C THR A 14 2.15 2.15 -2.35
N ASP A 15 3.17 3.02 -2.41
CA ASP A 15 3.04 4.43 -2.78
C ASP A 15 2.54 4.63 -4.22
N PHE A 16 3.09 3.84 -5.16
CA PHE A 16 2.63 3.87 -6.54
C PHE A 16 1.18 3.40 -6.68
N LEU A 17 0.83 2.29 -6.01
CA LEU A 17 -0.54 1.76 -6.06
C LEU A 17 -1.54 2.66 -5.37
N SER A 18 -1.20 3.27 -4.23
CA SER A 18 -2.08 4.21 -3.55
C SER A 18 -2.38 5.41 -4.43
N THR A 19 -1.37 5.97 -5.09
CA THR A 19 -1.57 7.10 -6.02
C THR A 19 -2.53 6.75 -7.15
N GLN A 20 -2.40 5.57 -7.74
CA GLN A 20 -3.29 5.12 -8.82
C GLN A 20 -4.72 4.86 -8.32
N VAL A 21 -4.86 4.27 -7.13
CA VAL A 21 -6.18 3.99 -6.53
C VAL A 21 -6.89 5.29 -6.17
N TYR A 22 -6.18 6.27 -5.60
CA TYR A 22 -6.77 7.59 -5.32
C TYR A 22 -7.19 8.32 -6.60
N ALA A 23 -6.39 8.22 -7.67
CA ALA A 23 -6.74 8.77 -8.98
C ALA A 23 -7.97 8.07 -9.61
N TRP A 24 -8.18 6.79 -9.35
CA TRP A 24 -9.32 6.02 -9.88
C TRP A 24 -10.64 6.29 -9.15
N ILE A 25 -10.58 6.63 -7.87
CA ILE A 25 -11.76 6.86 -7.04
C ILE A 25 -12.14 8.36 -7.01
N ASP A 26 -11.39 9.20 -7.74
CA ASP A 26 -11.57 10.67 -7.82
C ASP A 26 -11.68 11.31 -6.42
N LEU A 27 -10.91 10.75 -5.47
CA LEU A 27 -10.94 11.13 -4.07
C LEU A 27 -9.97 12.28 -3.84
N GLU A 28 -10.44 13.51 -4.06
CA GLU A 28 -9.69 14.74 -3.79
C GLU A 28 -9.76 15.17 -2.29
N TYR A 29 -9.87 14.24 -1.35
CA TYR A 29 -9.91 14.62 0.06
C TYR A 29 -8.53 15.10 0.53
N ARG A 30 -8.44 16.38 0.89
CA ARG A 30 -7.21 16.99 1.41
C ARG A 30 -7.34 17.15 2.91
N LEU A 31 -6.67 16.25 3.64
CA LEU A 31 -6.65 16.14 5.11
C LEU A 31 -6.48 17.45 5.91
N PHE A 32 -5.98 18.53 5.28
CA PHE A 32 -5.73 19.82 5.91
C PHE A 32 -6.44 21.02 5.24
N GLN A 33 -7.15 20.80 4.13
CA GLN A 33 -7.89 21.87 3.44
C GLN A 33 -9.41 21.68 3.57
N ASP A 34 -9.88 20.44 3.72
CA ASP A 34 -11.30 20.14 3.87
C ASP A 34 -11.75 20.14 5.33
N THR A 35 -13.04 20.37 5.54
CA THR A 35 -13.66 20.20 6.85
C THR A 35 -13.48 18.75 7.29
N PHE A 36 -12.97 18.56 8.51
CA PHE A 36 -12.68 17.22 9.03
C PHE A 36 -13.92 16.32 8.94
N ASN A 37 -13.86 15.35 8.03
CA ASN A 37 -14.91 14.38 7.81
C ASN A 37 -14.38 13.00 8.19
N LEU A 38 -14.88 12.49 9.33
CA LEU A 38 -14.51 11.17 9.86
C LEU A 38 -14.73 10.05 8.84
N TRP A 39 -15.76 10.17 8.00
CA TRP A 39 -16.10 9.18 6.99
C TRP A 39 -15.10 9.14 5.84
N LEU A 40 -14.67 10.31 5.37
CA LEU A 40 -13.61 10.40 4.35
C LEU A 40 -12.27 9.94 4.91
N PHE A 41 -11.96 10.27 6.18
CA PHE A 41 -10.76 9.76 6.86
C PHE A 41 -10.75 8.23 6.99
N LEU A 42 -11.87 7.62 7.40
CA LEU A 42 -11.99 6.17 7.54
C LEU A 42 -11.89 5.45 6.19
N LEU A 43 -12.44 6.05 5.15
CA LEU A 43 -12.38 5.53 3.79
C LEU A 43 -10.93 5.59 3.27
N ASP A 44 -10.24 6.72 3.48
CA ASP A 44 -8.83 6.90 3.13
C ASP A 44 -7.93 5.88 3.87
N PHE A 45 -8.11 5.76 5.19
CA PHE A 45 -7.42 4.78 6.01
C PHE A 45 -7.71 3.32 5.57
N GLY A 46 -8.95 3.04 5.18
CA GLY A 46 -9.37 1.74 4.68
C GLY A 46 -8.72 1.36 3.35
N ILE A 47 -8.66 2.30 2.40
CA ILE A 47 -7.97 2.12 1.12
C ILE A 47 -6.49 1.84 1.36
N PHE A 48 -5.83 2.65 2.20
CA PHE A 48 -4.43 2.47 2.53
C PHE A 48 -4.16 1.07 3.12
N LEU A 49 -4.98 0.62 4.08
CA LEU A 49 -4.87 -0.71 4.68
C LEU A 49 -5.03 -1.84 3.65
N LEU A 50 -6.02 -1.74 2.77
CA LEU A 50 -6.29 -2.73 1.72
C LEU A 50 -5.11 -2.88 0.78
N ILE A 51 -4.52 -1.77 0.33
CA ILE A 51 -3.36 -1.77 -0.57
C ILE A 51 -2.14 -2.35 0.16
N ALA A 52 -1.86 -1.88 1.38
CA ALA A 52 -0.74 -2.36 2.17
C ALA A 52 -0.82 -3.88 2.44
N MET A 53 -2.00 -4.39 2.81
CA MET A 53 -2.23 -5.83 2.99
C MET A 53 -2.04 -6.61 1.69
N GLY A 54 -2.56 -6.09 0.57
CA GLY A 54 -2.39 -6.68 -0.75
C GLY A 54 -0.92 -6.80 -1.15
N VAL A 55 -0.17 -5.70 -1.05
CA VAL A 55 1.27 -5.63 -1.37
C VAL A 55 2.08 -6.56 -0.47
N TYR A 56 1.82 -6.55 0.84
CA TYR A 56 2.51 -7.44 1.78
C TYR A 56 2.26 -8.93 1.47
N SER A 57 1.02 -9.31 1.19
CA SER A 57 0.66 -10.69 0.80
C SER A 57 1.35 -11.12 -0.51
N LEU A 58 1.42 -10.22 -1.48
CA LEU A 58 2.05 -10.49 -2.77
C LEU A 58 3.59 -10.62 -2.64
N LEU A 59 4.23 -9.69 -1.93
CA LEU A 59 5.67 -9.72 -1.69
C LEU A 59 6.08 -10.90 -0.82
N SER A 60 5.37 -11.18 0.28
CA SER A 60 5.66 -12.34 1.13
C SER A 60 5.59 -13.66 0.35
N LYS A 61 4.66 -13.81 -0.61
CA LYS A 61 4.61 -14.94 -1.54
C LYS A 61 5.79 -14.99 -2.51
N ILE A 62 6.18 -13.85 -3.09
CA ILE A 62 7.32 -13.78 -4.03
C ILE A 62 8.62 -14.14 -3.33
N PHE A 63 8.86 -13.57 -2.14
CA PHE A 63 10.08 -13.80 -1.38
C PHE A 63 10.13 -15.20 -0.74
N SER A 64 8.99 -15.79 -0.36
CA SER A 64 8.95 -17.19 0.13
C SER A 64 9.22 -18.20 -0.99
N LYS A 65 8.67 -18.00 -2.20
CA LYS A 65 8.98 -18.83 -3.38
C LYS A 65 10.44 -18.72 -3.81
N GLY A 66 11.02 -17.52 -3.73
CA GLY A 66 12.45 -17.30 -4.04
C GLY A 66 13.41 -17.99 -3.07
N SER A 67 12.97 -18.31 -1.84
CA SER A 67 13.78 -19.08 -0.89
C SER A 67 13.70 -20.59 -1.10
N SER A 68 12.61 -21.09 -1.70
CA SER A 68 12.40 -22.52 -1.94
C SER A 68 13.08 -23.03 -3.22
N ALA A 69 13.41 -22.15 -4.16
CA ALA A 69 14.14 -22.51 -5.39
C ALA A 69 15.65 -22.74 -5.17
N ARG A 70 16.12 -22.75 -3.92
CA ARG A 70 17.53 -22.88 -3.54
C ARG A 70 17.84 -24.06 -2.60
N SER A 71 16.88 -24.98 -2.42
CA SER A 71 17.09 -26.24 -1.69
C SER A 71 17.21 -27.42 -2.65
#